data_AF-A0A813KAL6-F1
#
_entry.id   AF-A0A813KAL6-F1
#
_cell.length_a   1.000
_cell.length_b   1.000
_cell.length_c   1.000
_cell.angle_alpha   90.00
_cell.angle_beta   90.00
_cell.angle_gamma   90.00
#
_symmetry.space_group_name_H-M   'P 1'
#
loop_
_entity.id
_entity.type
_entity.pdbx_description
1 polymer ?
#
loop_
_entity_poly.entity_id
_entity_poly.type
_entity_poly.pdbx_seq_one_letter_code
_entity_poly.pdbx_strand_id
1 'polypeptide(L)'
;MLRATITRLSQNFHRPLHFGTLSAAMAANRDPSTYEEPTQKGSTHLLPTGAVDVKLPDAEWKSKLPENVYKVLRQKATEPGHKLTFPKGFDDHKAEGVYACAGCLAAGFEVPLYTSRMKFDCGCGWPGFWTNVKDAVYEKRDADGRRCEVLCSRCDGHMGHVFRGEAFGHPTDERHCVNSLSLVFLPAKGGDKVAPTYSGAVYG
;
A
#
# COMPACT_ATOMS: atom_id res chain seq x y z
N MET A 1 34.67 -10.39 -69.47
CA MET A 1 33.30 -10.36 -68.93
C MET A 1 33.29 -11.14 -67.63
N LEU A 2 33.42 -10.47 -66.48
CA LEU A 2 33.43 -11.07 -65.14
C LEU A 2 32.07 -10.84 -64.49
N ARG A 3 31.37 -11.89 -64.05
CA ARG A 3 30.22 -11.79 -63.14
C ARG A 3 30.48 -12.65 -61.90
N ALA A 4 30.53 -11.95 -60.76
CA ALA A 4 29.94 -12.22 -59.44
C ALA A 4 29.90 -13.69 -58.93
N THR A 5 30.21 -13.98 -57.66
CA THR A 5 29.37 -13.60 -56.52
C THR A 5 30.14 -13.75 -55.20
N ILE A 6 30.12 -12.73 -54.34
CA ILE A 6 30.66 -12.75 -52.98
C ILE A 6 29.49 -13.06 -52.03
N THR A 7 29.55 -14.18 -51.32
CA THR A 7 28.60 -14.54 -50.28
C THR A 7 29.06 -13.96 -48.93
N ARG A 8 28.31 -12.98 -48.39
CA ARG A 8 28.53 -12.42 -47.05
C ARG A 8 28.14 -13.45 -45.98
N LEU A 9 29.08 -13.82 -45.11
CA LEU A 9 28.82 -14.54 -43.86
C LEU A 9 28.23 -13.56 -42.83
N SER A 10 27.03 -13.86 -42.36
CA SER A 10 26.37 -13.20 -41.23
C SER A 10 27.07 -13.56 -39.93
N GLN A 11 27.63 -12.57 -39.24
CA GLN A 11 28.18 -12.74 -37.88
C GLN A 11 27.03 -12.62 -36.86
N ASN A 12 26.69 -13.74 -36.24
CA ASN A 12 25.75 -13.79 -35.11
C ASN A 12 26.38 -13.17 -33.86
N PHE A 13 26.08 -11.90 -33.58
CA PHE A 13 26.39 -11.26 -32.30
C PHE A 13 25.48 -11.84 -31.21
N HIS A 14 25.98 -12.81 -30.43
CA HIS A 14 25.36 -13.18 -29.16
C HIS A 14 25.72 -12.12 -28.12
N ARG A 15 24.78 -11.21 -27.84
CA ARG A 15 24.86 -10.32 -26.68
C ARG A 15 24.60 -11.16 -25.42
N PRO A 16 25.49 -11.15 -24.41
CA PRO A 16 25.19 -11.77 -23.14
C PRO A 16 24.05 -10.98 -22.46
N LEU A 17 23.00 -11.68 -22.04
CA LEU A 17 21.98 -11.16 -21.15
C LEU A 17 22.66 -10.72 -19.84
N HIS A 18 22.84 -9.43 -19.68
CA HIS A 18 23.12 -8.85 -18.36
C HIS A 18 21.88 -9.04 -17.50
N PHE A 19 21.96 -9.92 -16.51
CA PHE A 19 21.06 -9.91 -15.37
C PHE A 19 21.28 -8.58 -14.65
N GLY A 20 20.38 -7.63 -14.93
CA GLY A 20 20.35 -6.33 -14.30
C GLY A 20 20.33 -6.46 -12.79
N THR A 21 21.25 -5.73 -12.16
CA THR A 21 21.39 -5.50 -10.73
C THR A 21 20.04 -5.23 -10.05
N LEU A 22 19.87 -5.81 -8.87
CA LEU A 22 18.83 -5.49 -7.88
C LEU A 22 18.47 -4.00 -7.94
N SER A 23 17.23 -3.70 -8.31
CA SER A 23 16.70 -2.33 -8.26
C SER A 23 16.83 -1.83 -6.82
N ALA A 24 17.65 -0.80 -6.61
CA ALA A 24 17.73 -0.12 -5.32
C ALA A 24 16.32 0.29 -4.89
N ALA A 25 15.96 0.01 -3.64
CA ALA A 25 14.69 0.44 -3.07
C ALA A 25 14.58 1.97 -3.22
N MET A 26 13.75 2.43 -4.15
CA MET A 26 13.45 3.84 -4.32
C MET A 26 12.62 4.27 -3.11
N ALA A 27 13.12 5.21 -2.32
CA ALA A 27 12.37 5.81 -1.22
C ALA A 27 11.09 6.45 -1.75
N ALA A 28 9.99 6.34 -1.00
CA ALA A 28 8.73 6.93 -1.42
C ALA A 28 8.85 8.46 -1.39
N ASN A 29 8.24 9.14 -2.37
CA ASN A 29 8.08 10.58 -2.28
C ASN A 29 7.17 10.90 -1.08
N ARG A 30 7.62 11.75 -0.16
CA ARG A 30 6.88 12.08 1.07
C ARG A 30 6.00 13.30 0.93
N ASP A 31 6.07 14.01 -0.20
CA ASP A 31 5.20 15.13 -0.52
C ASP A 31 3.84 14.62 -1.03
N PRO A 32 2.74 14.82 -0.27
CA PRO A 32 1.40 14.40 -0.66
C PRO A 32 0.95 14.96 -2.02
N SER A 33 1.46 16.13 -2.41
CA SER A 33 1.06 16.83 -3.63
C SER A 33 1.53 16.17 -4.93
N THR A 34 2.46 15.23 -4.81
CA THR A 34 3.06 14.54 -5.96
C THR A 34 2.28 13.30 -6.41
N TYR A 35 1.25 12.92 -5.65
CA TYR A 35 0.40 11.78 -5.95
C TYR A 35 -0.90 12.23 -6.63
N GLU A 36 -1.32 11.47 -7.64
CA GLU A 36 -2.57 11.70 -8.35
C GLU A 36 -3.79 11.43 -7.45
N GLU A 37 -4.75 12.35 -7.49
CA GLU A 37 -6.03 12.26 -6.82
C GLU A 37 -7.16 12.13 -7.87
N PRO A 38 -8.11 11.20 -7.70
CA PRO A 38 -9.25 11.07 -8.60
C PRO A 38 -10.09 12.34 -8.61
N THR A 39 -10.41 12.83 -9.81
CA THR A 39 -11.23 14.04 -10.01
C THR A 39 -12.65 13.73 -10.49
N GLN A 40 -12.88 12.52 -11.01
CA GLN A 40 -14.17 12.12 -11.58
C GLN A 40 -15.06 11.47 -10.53
N LYS A 41 -16.34 11.83 -10.53
CA LYS A 41 -17.33 11.26 -9.62
C LYS A 41 -17.49 9.75 -9.87
N GLY A 42 -17.37 8.93 -8.81
CA GLY A 42 -17.51 7.48 -8.88
C GLY A 42 -16.33 6.75 -9.52
N SER A 43 -15.20 7.44 -9.74
CA SER A 43 -13.93 6.78 -10.10
C SER A 43 -13.33 6.06 -8.89
N THR A 44 -12.41 5.12 -9.14
CA THR A 44 -11.66 4.43 -8.10
C THR A 44 -10.22 4.18 -8.54
N HIS A 45 -9.29 4.16 -7.59
CA HIS A 45 -7.90 3.75 -7.79
C HIS A 45 -7.63 2.31 -7.31
N LEU A 46 -8.67 1.58 -6.87
CA LEU A 46 -8.54 0.19 -6.47
C LEU A 46 -8.29 -0.71 -7.68
N LEU A 47 -7.26 -1.54 -7.57
CA LEU A 47 -7.00 -2.58 -8.55
C LEU A 47 -7.95 -3.79 -8.32
N PRO A 48 -8.26 -4.54 -9.38
CA PRO A 48 -8.97 -5.81 -9.25
C PRO A 48 -8.09 -6.95 -8.70
N THR A 49 -6.76 -6.79 -8.76
CA THR A 49 -5.78 -7.76 -8.24
C THR A 49 -4.46 -7.05 -7.91
N GLY A 50 -3.73 -7.57 -6.92
CA GLY A 50 -2.35 -7.16 -6.64
C GLY A 50 -1.34 -7.91 -7.51
N ALA A 51 -0.17 -7.30 -7.73
CA ALA A 51 0.98 -7.98 -8.31
C ALA A 51 1.63 -8.97 -7.33
N VAL A 52 1.52 -8.66 -6.02
CA VAL A 52 1.99 -9.47 -4.89
C VAL A 52 3.41 -9.97 -5.11
N ASP A 53 4.36 -9.08 -5.37
CA ASP A 53 5.76 -9.43 -5.66
C ASP A 53 6.71 -9.28 -4.45
N VAL A 54 6.24 -8.70 -3.34
CA VAL A 54 6.93 -8.71 -2.03
C VAL A 54 6.44 -9.93 -1.24
N LYS A 55 7.12 -11.07 -1.46
CA LYS A 55 6.80 -12.35 -0.82
C LYS A 55 7.90 -12.76 0.15
N LEU A 56 7.51 -13.09 1.38
CA LEU A 56 8.36 -13.75 2.38
C LEU A 56 7.61 -14.96 2.95
N PRO A 57 8.30 -16.00 3.43
CA PRO A 57 7.69 -17.06 4.23
C PRO A 57 7.02 -16.50 5.50
N ASP A 58 5.99 -17.18 5.97
CA ASP A 58 5.23 -16.73 7.15
C ASP A 58 6.11 -16.56 8.41
N ALA A 59 7.04 -17.49 8.64
CA ALA A 59 7.99 -17.41 9.74
C ALA A 59 8.88 -16.16 9.67
N GLU A 60 9.21 -15.69 8.47
CA GLU A 60 9.99 -14.47 8.26
C GLU A 60 9.13 -13.21 8.45
N TRP A 61 7.87 -13.23 8.02
CA TRP A 61 6.93 -12.16 8.36
C TRP A 61 6.77 -12.02 9.87
N LYS A 62 6.59 -13.13 10.57
CA LYS A 62 6.41 -13.18 12.01
C LYS A 62 7.64 -12.70 12.78
N SER A 63 8.85 -12.89 12.24
CA SER A 63 10.09 -12.41 12.89
C SER A 63 10.39 -10.94 12.62
N LYS A 64 9.96 -10.40 11.46
CA LYS A 64 10.21 -9.00 11.08
C LYS A 64 9.17 -8.01 11.59
N LEU A 65 7.97 -8.47 11.93
CA LEU A 65 6.86 -7.62 12.34
C LEU A 65 6.58 -7.73 13.83
N PRO A 66 6.18 -6.63 14.50
CA PRO A 66 5.54 -6.71 15.82
C PRO A 66 4.32 -7.64 15.77
N GLU A 67 4.05 -8.36 16.87
CA GLU A 67 3.04 -9.43 16.89
C GLU A 67 1.65 -8.96 16.41
N ASN A 68 1.20 -7.79 16.86
CA ASN A 68 -0.09 -7.23 16.47
C ASN A 68 -0.13 -6.76 15.02
N VAL A 69 0.95 -6.16 14.51
CA VAL A 69 1.10 -5.79 13.10
C VAL A 69 1.06 -7.03 12.23
N TYR A 70 1.74 -8.12 12.63
CA TYR A 70 1.67 -9.41 11.96
C TYR A 70 0.23 -9.96 11.96
N LYS A 71 -0.45 -9.97 13.12
CA LYS A 71 -1.86 -10.42 13.21
C LYS A 71 -2.78 -9.63 12.30
N VAL A 72 -2.65 -8.31 12.26
CA VAL A 72 -3.46 -7.46 11.37
C VAL A 72 -3.13 -7.76 9.90
N LEU A 73 -1.87 -7.62 9.49
CA LEU A 73 -1.47 -7.73 8.08
C LEU A 73 -1.62 -9.14 7.50
N ARG A 74 -1.40 -10.18 8.29
CA ARG A 74 -1.27 -11.57 7.82
C ARG A 74 -2.39 -12.49 8.27
N GLN A 75 -2.99 -12.20 9.42
CA GLN A 75 -4.09 -12.98 9.98
C GLN A 75 -5.42 -12.22 9.92
N LYS A 76 -5.45 -11.05 9.27
CA LYS A 76 -6.65 -10.22 9.07
C LYS A 76 -7.32 -9.81 10.37
N ALA A 77 -6.54 -9.69 11.44
CA ALA A 77 -7.03 -9.11 12.68
C ALA A 77 -7.33 -7.61 12.49
N THR A 78 -8.12 -7.06 13.40
CA THR A 78 -8.57 -5.67 13.43
C THR A 78 -8.26 -5.07 14.79
N GLU A 79 -7.67 -3.87 14.80
CA GLU A 79 -7.44 -3.11 16.03
C GLU A 79 -8.74 -2.52 16.58
N PRO A 80 -8.88 -2.24 17.90
CA PRO A 80 -10.09 -1.63 18.43
C PRO A 80 -10.30 -0.21 17.90
N GLY A 81 -11.51 0.07 17.41
CA GLY A 81 -11.90 1.41 16.96
C GLY A 81 -11.85 2.46 18.07
N HIS A 82 -11.53 3.69 17.70
CA HIS A 82 -11.40 4.89 18.55
C HIS A 82 -10.33 4.79 19.66
N LYS A 83 -9.46 3.76 19.62
CA LYS A 83 -8.40 3.57 20.63
C LYS A 83 -7.01 3.95 20.13
N LEU A 84 -6.78 3.94 18.83
CA LEU A 84 -5.47 4.15 18.22
C LEU A 84 -5.35 5.56 17.64
N THR A 85 -5.39 6.54 18.54
CA THR A 85 -5.05 7.94 18.26
C THR A 85 -3.54 8.16 18.24
N PHE A 86 -3.07 9.26 17.65
CA PHE A 86 -1.65 9.56 17.56
C PHE A 86 -1.01 9.71 18.96
N PRO A 87 0.18 9.14 19.24
CA PRO A 87 1.06 8.35 18.36
C PRO A 87 0.84 6.82 18.43
N LYS A 88 -0.22 6.35 19.10
CA LYS A 88 -0.55 4.90 19.18
C LYS A 88 -1.13 4.35 17.88
N GLY A 89 -1.70 5.22 17.05
CA GLY A 89 -2.09 4.96 15.67
C GLY A 89 -2.44 6.25 14.94
N PHE A 90 -3.33 6.18 13.95
CA PHE A 90 -3.54 7.29 13.02
C PHE A 90 -4.99 7.71 12.84
N ASP A 91 -5.91 7.31 13.72
CA ASP A 91 -7.34 7.65 13.62
C ASP A 91 -7.55 9.16 13.52
N ASP A 92 -7.03 9.92 14.49
CA ASP A 92 -7.09 11.37 14.58
C ASP A 92 -5.88 12.11 13.96
N HIS A 93 -4.94 11.37 13.36
CA HIS A 93 -3.73 11.97 12.81
C HIS A 93 -4.00 12.77 11.53
N LYS A 94 -3.49 14.01 11.44
CA LYS A 94 -3.73 14.96 10.32
C LYS A 94 -2.45 15.64 9.78
N ALA A 95 -1.26 15.24 10.23
CA ALA A 95 -0.03 15.86 9.73
C ALA A 95 0.20 15.57 8.24
N GLU A 96 0.87 16.49 7.55
CA GLU A 96 1.19 16.34 6.13
C GLU A 96 2.25 15.27 5.88
N GLY A 97 1.91 14.30 5.02
CA GLY A 97 2.80 13.21 4.67
C GLY A 97 2.08 12.03 4.03
N VAL A 98 2.76 10.90 4.01
CA VAL A 98 2.34 9.69 3.29
C VAL A 98 2.21 8.53 4.26
N TYR A 99 1.15 7.73 4.11
CA TYR A 99 0.96 6.49 4.85
C TYR A 99 1.40 5.33 3.95
N ALA A 100 2.48 4.66 4.35
CA ALA A 100 3.08 3.55 3.65
C ALA A 100 2.73 2.20 4.31
N CYS A 101 2.82 1.11 3.54
CA CYS A 101 2.57 -0.24 4.04
C CYS A 101 3.62 -0.69 5.07
N ALA A 102 3.18 -1.01 6.30
CA ALA A 102 4.07 -1.52 7.35
C ALA A 102 4.75 -2.84 6.97
N GLY A 103 4.02 -3.74 6.30
CA GLY A 103 4.57 -5.01 5.82
C GLY A 103 5.66 -4.83 4.77
N CYS A 104 5.42 -4.00 3.75
CA CYS A 104 6.43 -3.73 2.74
C CYS A 104 7.67 -3.07 3.36
N LEU A 105 7.48 -2.15 4.30
CA LEU A 105 8.59 -1.48 4.97
C LEU A 105 9.47 -2.46 5.75
N ALA A 106 8.86 -3.42 6.47
CA ALA A 106 9.59 -4.48 7.16
C ALA A 106 10.37 -5.41 6.20
N ALA A 107 9.93 -5.51 4.95
CA ALA A 107 10.63 -6.22 3.88
C ALA A 107 11.62 -5.33 3.08
N GLY A 108 11.82 -4.07 3.48
CA GLY A 108 12.78 -3.16 2.85
C GLY A 108 12.22 -2.29 1.70
N PHE A 109 10.90 -2.24 1.52
CA PHE A 109 10.25 -1.46 0.46
C PHE A 109 9.36 -0.35 1.03
N GLU A 110 9.51 0.88 0.55
CA GLU A 110 8.58 1.96 0.85
C GLU A 110 7.44 1.97 -0.17
N VAL A 111 6.30 1.36 0.19
CA VAL A 111 5.11 1.32 -0.68
C VAL A 111 4.08 2.33 -0.17
N PRO A 112 3.94 3.51 -0.80
CA PRO A 112 2.96 4.52 -0.42
C PRO A 112 1.56 4.03 -0.76
N LEU A 113 0.65 4.03 0.22
CA LEU A 113 -0.73 3.55 0.06
C LEU A 113 -1.72 4.70 0.00
N TYR A 114 -1.53 5.68 0.87
CA TYR A 114 -2.42 6.82 1.04
C TYR A 114 -1.61 8.08 1.32
N THR A 115 -2.17 9.25 1.03
CA THR A 115 -1.58 10.53 1.42
C THR A 115 -2.45 11.23 2.47
N SER A 116 -1.90 12.21 3.17
CA SER A 116 -2.66 13.03 4.12
C SER A 116 -3.80 13.82 3.46
N ARG A 117 -3.70 14.14 2.16
CA ARG A 117 -4.77 14.79 1.38
C ARG A 117 -5.96 13.86 1.12
N MET A 118 -5.68 12.56 1.04
CA MET A 118 -6.70 11.52 0.89
C MET A 118 -7.40 11.19 2.21
N LYS A 119 -6.88 11.66 3.35
CA LYS A 119 -7.41 11.34 4.68
C LYS A 119 -8.52 12.30 5.06
N PHE A 120 -9.59 11.79 5.66
CA PHE A 120 -10.68 12.58 6.19
C PHE A 120 -11.11 12.08 7.57
N ASP A 121 -12.02 12.81 8.23
CA ASP A 121 -12.67 12.33 9.45
C ASP A 121 -14.02 11.71 9.06
N CYS A 122 -14.12 10.40 9.18
CA CYS A 122 -15.33 9.64 8.87
C CYS A 122 -16.05 9.14 10.14
N GLY A 123 -15.52 9.45 11.33
CA GLY A 123 -16.09 9.03 12.61
C GLY A 123 -16.15 7.52 12.84
N CYS A 124 -15.49 6.69 12.02
CA CYS A 124 -15.60 5.23 12.14
C CYS A 124 -14.71 4.60 13.22
N GLY A 125 -13.72 5.35 13.74
CA GLY A 125 -12.78 4.89 14.76
C GLY A 125 -11.49 4.27 14.24
N TRP A 126 -11.28 4.31 12.93
CA TRP A 126 -10.04 3.94 12.26
C TRP A 126 -9.67 5.02 11.23
N PRO A 127 -8.38 5.12 10.84
CA PRO A 127 -7.95 5.94 9.71
C PRO A 127 -8.86 5.78 8.48
N GLY A 128 -9.55 6.86 8.13
CA GLY A 128 -10.42 6.94 6.95
C GLY A 128 -9.76 7.67 5.79
N PHE A 129 -9.74 7.04 4.62
CA PHE A 129 -9.29 7.67 3.37
C PHE A 129 -10.36 7.58 2.30
N TRP A 130 -10.51 8.62 1.49
CA TRP A 130 -11.53 8.65 0.45
C TRP A 130 -11.05 8.05 -0.87
N THR A 131 -9.75 7.82 -1.02
CA THR A 131 -9.14 7.12 -2.16
C THR A 131 -7.78 6.58 -1.73
N ASN A 132 -7.03 5.98 -2.66
CA ASN A 132 -5.66 5.52 -2.49
C ASN A 132 -4.71 6.10 -3.53
N VAL A 133 -3.40 5.98 -3.25
CA VAL A 133 -2.36 6.16 -4.25
C VAL A 133 -2.60 5.18 -5.40
N LYS A 134 -2.54 5.68 -6.63
CA LYS A 134 -2.79 4.87 -7.83
C LYS A 134 -1.97 3.58 -7.82
N ASP A 135 -2.63 2.46 -8.11
CA ASP A 135 -2.05 1.10 -8.18
C ASP A 135 -1.47 0.53 -6.85
N ALA A 136 -1.67 1.22 -5.71
CA ALA A 136 -1.05 0.85 -4.43
C ALA A 136 -1.82 -0.21 -3.62
N VAL A 137 -3.13 -0.31 -3.83
CA VAL A 137 -4.00 -1.28 -3.16
C VAL A 137 -4.95 -1.92 -4.16
N TYR A 138 -5.44 -3.10 -3.80
CA TYR A 138 -6.44 -3.82 -4.56
C TYR A 138 -7.55 -4.30 -3.63
N GLU A 139 -8.74 -4.54 -4.19
CA GLU A 139 -9.86 -5.06 -3.42
C GLU A 139 -10.09 -6.55 -3.63
N LYS A 140 -10.58 -7.21 -2.58
CA LYS A 140 -11.03 -8.60 -2.64
C LYS A 140 -12.34 -8.72 -1.86
N ARG A 141 -13.35 -9.36 -2.45
CA ARG A 141 -14.62 -9.58 -1.77
C ARG A 141 -14.42 -10.58 -0.62
N ASP A 142 -14.97 -10.24 0.55
CA ASP A 142 -15.00 -11.13 1.71
C ASP A 142 -15.85 -12.37 1.46
N ALA A 143 -15.61 -13.42 2.26
CA ALA A 143 -16.38 -14.67 2.20
C ALA A 143 -17.89 -14.46 2.48
N ASP A 144 -18.24 -13.42 3.25
CA ASP A 144 -19.64 -13.05 3.51
C ASP A 144 -20.34 -12.39 2.30
N GLY A 145 -19.57 -12.02 1.28
CA GLY A 145 -20.05 -11.37 0.06
C GLY A 145 -20.48 -9.92 0.22
N ARG A 146 -20.44 -9.35 1.42
CA ARG A 146 -20.97 -8.02 1.75
C ARG A 146 -19.91 -6.93 1.80
N ARG A 147 -18.69 -7.27 2.22
CA ARG A 147 -17.59 -6.31 2.35
C ARG A 147 -16.50 -6.59 1.32
N CYS A 148 -15.76 -5.53 0.98
CA CYS A 148 -14.56 -5.63 0.15
C CYS A 148 -13.35 -5.31 1.03
N GLU A 149 -12.52 -6.31 1.25
CA GLU A 149 -11.21 -6.19 1.87
C GLU A 149 -10.30 -5.34 0.99
N VAL A 150 -9.53 -4.45 1.60
CA VAL A 150 -8.46 -3.69 0.93
C VAL A 150 -7.12 -4.31 1.32
N LEU A 151 -6.32 -4.64 0.31
CA LEU A 151 -5.05 -5.32 0.44
C LEU A 151 -3.94 -4.49 -0.23
N CYS A 152 -2.73 -4.52 0.33
CA CYS A 152 -1.57 -3.93 -0.34
C CYS A 152 -1.28 -4.68 -1.64
N SER A 153 -1.17 -3.96 -2.76
CA SER A 153 -0.96 -4.57 -4.10
C SER A 153 0.38 -5.29 -4.24
N ARG A 154 1.34 -4.99 -3.37
CA ARG A 154 2.73 -5.49 -3.41
C ARG A 154 2.97 -6.69 -2.50
N CYS A 155 2.41 -6.71 -1.29
CA CYS A 155 2.70 -7.75 -0.30
C CYS A 155 1.49 -8.53 0.19
N ASP A 156 0.28 -8.24 -0.33
CA ASP A 156 -0.97 -8.88 0.08
C ASP A 156 -1.33 -8.70 1.57
N GLY A 157 -0.78 -7.66 2.21
CA GLY A 157 -1.11 -7.33 3.59
C GLY A 157 -2.54 -6.81 3.70
N HIS A 158 -3.30 -7.32 4.67
CA HIS A 158 -4.63 -6.82 5.01
C HIS A 158 -4.54 -5.38 5.55
N MET A 159 -5.18 -4.43 4.86
CA MET A 159 -5.22 -3.03 5.27
C MET A 159 -6.50 -2.72 6.07
N GLY A 160 -7.62 -3.27 5.62
CA GLY A 160 -8.94 -2.99 6.18
C GLY A 160 -10.02 -3.25 5.13
N HIS A 161 -11.01 -2.36 5.02
CA HIS A 161 -12.12 -2.53 4.08
C HIS A 161 -12.49 -1.21 3.38
N VAL A 162 -13.07 -1.33 2.19
CA VAL A 162 -13.65 -0.19 1.45
C VAL A 162 -15.17 -0.25 1.49
N PHE A 163 -15.79 0.89 1.75
CA PHE A 163 -17.23 1.13 1.71
C PHE A 163 -17.53 2.17 0.63
N ARG A 164 -18.72 2.11 0.01
CA ARG A 164 -19.11 2.97 -1.12
C ARG A 164 -20.53 3.47 -0.95
N GLY A 165 -20.83 4.62 -1.54
CA GLY A 165 -22.20 5.15 -1.54
C GLY A 165 -22.59 5.81 -0.23
N GLU A 166 -21.63 6.22 0.59
CA GLU A 166 -21.87 6.83 1.90
C GLU A 166 -22.05 8.36 1.83
N ALA A 167 -21.87 8.94 0.65
CA ALA A 167 -22.13 10.34 0.31
C ALA A 167 -21.34 11.36 1.14
N PHE A 168 -20.07 11.06 1.46
CA PHE A 168 -19.17 11.99 2.17
C PHE A 168 -18.72 13.21 1.33
N GLY A 169 -19.16 13.30 0.06
CA GLY A 169 -18.90 14.44 -0.82
C GLY A 169 -17.53 14.42 -1.52
N HIS A 170 -16.75 13.36 -1.35
CA HIS A 170 -15.49 13.15 -2.07
C HIS A 170 -15.76 12.59 -3.48
N PRO A 171 -14.85 12.81 -4.46
CA PRO A 171 -15.08 12.39 -5.84
C PRO A 171 -15.42 10.90 -6.00
N THR A 172 -14.68 10.03 -5.34
CA THR A 172 -14.84 8.57 -5.45
C THR A 172 -16.10 8.03 -4.76
N ASP A 173 -16.62 8.75 -3.77
CA ASP A 173 -17.62 8.26 -2.81
C ASP A 173 -17.22 6.94 -2.14
N GLU A 174 -15.92 6.73 -1.95
CA GLU A 174 -15.32 5.60 -1.25
C GLU A 174 -14.89 6.02 0.17
N ARG A 175 -14.96 5.06 1.10
CA ARG A 175 -14.33 5.17 2.43
C ARG A 175 -13.50 3.92 2.67
N HIS A 176 -12.19 4.09 2.58
CA HIS A 176 -11.20 3.12 3.00
C HIS A 176 -11.05 3.23 4.51
N CYS A 177 -11.63 2.26 5.23
CA CYS A 177 -11.47 2.08 6.66
C CYS A 177 -10.25 1.20 6.91
N VAL A 178 -9.14 1.79 7.36
CA VAL A 178 -7.81 1.16 7.37
C VAL A 178 -7.29 1.04 8.79
N ASN A 179 -6.78 -0.14 9.16
CA ASN A 179 -6.09 -0.34 10.44
C ASN A 179 -4.83 0.53 10.52
N SER A 180 -4.67 1.31 11.58
CA SER A 180 -3.45 2.06 11.87
C SER A 180 -2.23 1.16 11.89
N LEU A 181 -2.33 -0.03 12.49
CA LEU A 181 -1.27 -1.04 12.57
C LEU A 181 -0.77 -1.54 11.20
N SER A 182 -1.54 -1.33 10.13
CA SER A 182 -1.11 -1.66 8.76
C SER A 182 -0.23 -0.58 8.12
N LEU A 183 -0.14 0.58 8.76
CA LEU A 183 0.46 1.79 8.20
C LEU A 183 1.73 2.19 8.95
N VAL A 184 2.60 2.89 8.22
CA VAL A 184 3.69 3.70 8.77
C VAL A 184 3.60 5.08 8.16
N PHE A 185 3.66 6.13 8.97
CA PHE A 185 3.59 7.50 8.50
C PHE A 185 4.97 8.04 8.14
N LEU A 186 5.07 8.68 6.98
CA LEU A 186 6.26 9.32 6.43
C LEU A 186 6.01 10.84 6.37
N PRO A 187 6.56 11.66 7.30
CA PRO A 187 6.32 13.10 7.32
C PRO A 187 6.88 13.80 6.08
N ALA A 188 6.13 14.76 5.52
CA ALA A 188 6.55 15.52 4.34
C ALA A 188 7.81 16.37 4.59
N LYS A 189 7.96 16.93 5.79
CA LYS A 189 9.05 17.85 6.16
C LYS A 189 10.35 17.16 6.62
N GLY A 190 10.63 15.94 6.14
CA GLY A 190 11.91 15.27 6.37
C GLY A 190 12.13 14.69 7.78
N GLY A 191 11.06 14.35 8.51
CA GLY A 191 11.13 13.70 9.83
C GLY A 191 11.31 12.19 9.78
N ASP A 192 11.47 11.60 10.97
CA ASP A 192 11.53 10.14 11.14
C ASP A 192 10.21 9.47 10.75
N LYS A 193 10.31 8.21 10.29
CA LYS A 193 9.15 7.37 10.03
C LYS A 193 8.47 7.06 11.35
N VAL A 194 7.15 7.20 11.41
CA VAL A 194 6.37 6.94 12.62
C VAL A 194 5.57 5.66 12.44
N ALA A 195 5.90 4.63 13.23
CA ALA A 195 5.09 3.42 13.33
C ALA A 195 4.17 3.50 14.57
N PRO A 196 2.94 2.96 14.50
CA PRO A 196 2.06 2.84 15.65
C PRO A 196 2.73 2.11 16.83
N THR A 197 2.51 2.60 18.05
CA THR A 197 3.09 2.03 19.28
C THR A 197 2.10 1.16 20.08
N TYR A 198 0.91 0.88 19.53
CA TYR A 198 -0.10 0.07 20.21
C TYR A 198 0.41 -1.36 20.48
N SER A 199 0.07 -1.92 21.63
CA SER A 199 0.44 -3.28 22.06
C SER A 199 -0.70 -4.05 22.73
N GLY A 200 -1.93 -3.53 22.65
CA GLY A 200 -3.11 -4.19 23.21
C GLY A 200 -3.69 -5.26 22.29
N ALA A 201 -4.89 -5.74 22.64
CA ALA A 201 -5.59 -6.76 21.90
C ALA A 201 -5.99 -6.31 20.48
N VAL A 202 -5.88 -7.23 19.53
CA VAL A 202 -6.46 -7.14 18.18
C VAL A 202 -7.39 -8.35 18.00
N TYR A 203 -8.41 -8.20 17.17
CA TYR A 203 -9.54 -9.13 17.09
C TYR A 203 -9.70 -9.67 15.67
N GLY A 204 -10.01 -10.95 15.50
CA GLY A 204 -10.22 -11.60 14.21
C GLY A 204 -10.83 -12.98 14.39
#